data_AF-A0A2C1L0X5-F1
#
_entry.id   AF-A0A2C1L0X5-F1
#
_cell.length_a   1.000
_cell.length_b   1.000
_cell.length_c   1.000
_cell.angle_alpha   90.00
_cell.angle_beta   90.00
_cell.angle_gamma   90.00
#
_symmetry.space_group_name_H-M   'P 1'
#
loop_
_entity.id
_entity.type
_entity.pdbx_description
1 polymer ?
#
loop_
_entity_poly.entity_id
_entity_poly.type
_entity_poly.pdbx_seq_one_letter_code
_entity_poly.pdbx_strand_id
1 'polypeptide(L)'
;MTRIPSDVRDMIEQAIYLPMAVSIFNRDLAVIQQSPFKLHRPYLSIVEESLKLVQKDLADVKRELQKRNIKVHQVERDEAFTLYSFIYNGYEEKHNYFNPRIRNKVSEIMELYLFKPEKINHGKSTQNQPKY
;
A
#
# COMPACT_ATOMS: atom_id res chain seq x y z
N MET A 1 -24.50 11.27 -13.72
CA MET A 1 -24.37 9.90 -13.18
C MET A 1 -22.96 9.42 -13.51
N THR A 2 -22.16 9.03 -12.51
CA THR A 2 -20.78 8.54 -12.74
C THR A 2 -20.86 7.17 -13.44
N ARG A 3 -20.06 6.96 -14.50
CA ARG A 3 -20.12 5.70 -15.28
C ARG A 3 -19.36 4.55 -14.62
N ILE A 4 -18.50 4.88 -13.65
CA ILE A 4 -17.71 3.92 -12.90
C ILE A 4 -18.50 3.44 -11.66
N PRO A 5 -18.78 2.12 -11.54
CA PRO A 5 -19.36 1.52 -10.34
C PRO A 5 -18.55 1.80 -9.07
N SER A 6 -19.18 1.78 -7.89
CA SER A 6 -18.52 2.09 -6.62
C SER A 6 -17.40 1.11 -6.27
N ASP A 7 -17.59 -0.19 -6.51
CA ASP A 7 -16.56 -1.22 -6.28
C ASP A 7 -15.31 -0.98 -7.15
N VAL A 8 -15.52 -0.50 -8.38
CA VAL A 8 -14.43 -0.14 -9.29
C VAL A 8 -13.70 1.11 -8.81
N ARG A 9 -14.42 2.09 -8.27
CA ARG A 9 -13.81 3.30 -7.69
C ARG A 9 -12.90 2.96 -6.51
N ASP A 10 -13.33 2.07 -5.62
CA ASP A 10 -12.54 1.67 -4.46
C ASP A 10 -11.23 0.98 -4.91
N MET A 11 -11.28 0.10 -5.91
CA MET A 11 -10.07 -0.53 -6.47
C MET A 11 -9.13 0.48 -7.13
N ILE A 12 -9.68 1.48 -7.83
CA ILE A 12 -8.92 2.57 -8.43
C ILE A 12 -8.20 3.38 -7.36
N GLU A 13 -8.91 3.77 -6.30
CA GLU A 13 -8.32 4.50 -5.17
C GLU A 13 -7.22 3.69 -4.48
N GLN A 14 -7.44 2.39 -4.25
CA GLN A 14 -6.40 1.51 -3.71
C GLN A 14 -5.17 1.44 -4.62
N ALA A 15 -5.35 1.41 -5.94
CA ALA A 15 -4.24 1.43 -6.90
C ALA A 15 -3.46 2.76 -6.93
N ILE A 16 -4.03 3.85 -6.39
CA ILE A 16 -3.32 5.11 -6.16
C ILE A 16 -2.57 5.06 -4.83
N TYR A 17 -3.23 4.66 -3.74
CA TYR A 17 -2.70 4.82 -2.40
C TYR A 17 -1.70 3.72 -1.98
N LEU A 18 -1.96 2.46 -2.32
CA LEU A 18 -1.11 1.34 -1.91
C LEU A 18 0.33 1.46 -2.44
N PRO A 19 0.58 1.85 -3.71
CA PRO A 19 1.95 2.08 -4.18
C PRO A 19 2.68 3.17 -3.39
N MET A 20 1.97 4.24 -2.98
CA MET A 20 2.56 5.30 -2.17
C MET A 20 2.95 4.79 -0.79
N ALA A 21 2.08 4.00 -0.13
CA ALA A 21 2.40 3.36 1.14
C ALA A 21 3.62 2.43 1.02
N VAL A 22 3.71 1.63 -0.05
CA VAL A 22 4.90 0.80 -0.35
C VAL A 22 6.16 1.67 -0.46
N SER A 23 6.12 2.75 -1.23
CA SER A 23 7.28 3.63 -1.40
C SER A 23 7.71 4.28 -0.08
N ILE A 24 6.76 4.71 0.76
CA ILE A 24 7.05 5.31 2.06
C ILE A 24 7.62 4.26 3.02
N PHE A 25 7.03 3.07 3.13
CA PHE A 25 7.57 2.00 3.98
C PHE A 25 9.00 1.61 3.58
N ASN A 26 9.32 1.51 2.28
CA ASN A 26 10.69 1.26 1.83
C ASN A 26 11.67 2.36 2.28
N ARG A 27 11.24 3.63 2.20
CA ARG A 27 12.03 4.77 2.69
C ARG A 27 12.21 4.69 4.21
N ASP A 28 11.15 4.41 4.95
CA ASP A 28 11.15 4.34 6.41
C ASP A 28 12.07 3.22 6.91
N LEU A 29 12.10 2.06 6.24
CA LEU A 29 13.06 0.99 6.55
C LEU A 29 14.50 1.49 6.48
N ALA A 30 14.86 2.21 5.42
CA ALA A 30 16.21 2.76 5.26
C ALA A 30 16.54 3.80 6.34
N VAL A 31 15.56 4.65 6.70
CA VAL A 31 15.70 5.65 7.77
C VAL A 31 15.87 4.99 9.13
N ILE A 32 15.03 4.02 9.49
CA ILE A 32 15.08 3.32 10.78
C ILE A 32 16.41 2.59 10.93
N GLN A 33 16.91 1.96 9.87
CA GLN A 33 18.18 1.25 9.88
C GLN A 33 19.38 2.16 10.15
N GLN A 34 19.33 3.43 9.71
CA GLN A 34 20.39 4.42 9.90
C GLN A 34 20.19 5.28 11.16
N SER A 35 19.02 5.21 11.79
CA SER A 35 18.66 6.04 12.93
C SER A 35 19.40 5.59 14.20
N PRO A 36 19.72 6.52 15.13
CA PRO A 36 20.47 6.24 16.35
C PRO A 36 19.64 5.52 17.43
N PHE A 37 18.78 4.58 17.05
CA PHE A 37 18.03 3.77 18.00
C PHE A 37 18.95 2.77 18.70
N LYS A 38 18.83 2.69 20.02
CA LYS A 38 19.55 1.67 20.82
C LYS A 38 19.20 0.24 20.38
N LEU A 39 17.93 0.01 20.00
CA LEU A 39 17.41 -1.26 19.51
C LEU A 39 16.46 -1.01 18.32
N HIS A 40 16.98 -0.95 17.09
CA HIS A 40 16.15 -0.69 15.90
C HIS A 40 15.36 -1.92 15.41
N ARG A 41 15.78 -3.14 15.78
CA ARG A 41 15.21 -4.39 15.23
C ARG A 41 13.69 -4.54 15.43
N PRO A 42 13.08 -4.25 16.60
CA PRO A 42 11.65 -4.38 16.78
C PRO A 42 10.84 -3.49 15.81
N TYR A 43 11.32 -2.26 15.56
CA TYR A 43 10.68 -1.33 14.63
C TYR A 43 10.80 -1.79 13.18
N LEU A 44 12.01 -2.23 12.77
CA LEU A 44 12.21 -2.80 11.43
C LEU A 44 11.26 -3.97 11.17
N SER A 45 11.13 -4.90 12.11
CA SER A 45 10.29 -6.08 11.90
C SER A 45 8.80 -5.73 11.72
N ILE A 46 8.28 -4.72 12.43
CA ILE A 46 6.90 -4.25 12.21
C ILE A 46 6.75 -3.69 10.80
N VAL A 47 7.66 -2.81 10.37
CA VAL A 47 7.60 -2.18 9.04
C VAL A 47 7.83 -3.19 7.91
N GLU A 48 8.74 -4.15 8.08
CA GLU A 48 9.01 -5.24 7.14
C GLU A 48 7.76 -6.09 6.89
N GLU A 49 7.07 -6.51 7.96
CA GLU A 49 5.82 -7.28 7.83
C GLU A 49 4.68 -6.45 7.24
N SER A 50 4.57 -5.19 7.65
CA SER A 50 3.60 -4.25 7.07
C SER A 50 3.81 -4.09 5.56
N LEU A 51 5.06 -3.92 5.13
CA LEU A 51 5.44 -3.79 3.73
C LEU A 51 5.05 -5.05 2.93
N LYS A 52 5.32 -6.25 3.44
CA LYS A 52 4.91 -7.51 2.79
C LYS A 52 3.40 -7.58 2.59
N LEU A 53 2.63 -7.20 3.61
CA LEU A 53 1.16 -7.19 3.55
C LEU A 53 0.64 -6.19 2.52
N VAL A 54 1.14 -4.95 2.50
CA VAL A 54 0.74 -3.96 1.49
C VAL A 54 1.12 -4.40 0.09
N GLN A 55 2.33 -4.98 -0.09
CA GLN A 55 2.77 -5.45 -1.40
C GLN A 55 1.89 -6.56 -1.95
N LYS A 56 1.44 -7.48 -1.07
CA LYS A 56 0.48 -8.53 -1.43
C LYS A 56 -0.85 -7.92 -1.87
N ASP A 57 -1.43 -7.05 -1.06
CA ASP A 57 -2.73 -6.44 -1.34
C ASP A 57 -2.66 -5.56 -2.61
N LEU A 58 -1.54 -4.86 -2.84
CA LEU A 58 -1.28 -4.12 -4.09
C LEU A 58 -1.20 -5.05 -5.30
N ALA A 59 -0.55 -6.21 -5.19
CA ALA A 59 -0.47 -7.17 -6.28
C ALA A 59 -1.86 -7.72 -6.63
N ASP A 60 -2.69 -8.00 -5.62
CA ASP A 60 -4.08 -8.44 -5.81
C ASP A 60 -4.91 -7.34 -6.50
N VAL A 61 -4.83 -6.08 -6.06
CA VAL A 61 -5.52 -4.94 -6.72
C VAL A 61 -5.09 -4.79 -8.17
N LYS A 62 -3.78 -4.82 -8.46
CA LYS A 62 -3.28 -4.74 -9.84
C LYS A 62 -3.80 -5.87 -10.71
N ARG A 63 -3.86 -7.10 -10.17
CA ARG A 63 -4.41 -8.26 -10.88
C ARG A 63 -5.88 -8.08 -11.20
N GLU A 64 -6.69 -7.59 -10.25
CA GLU A 64 -8.12 -7.39 -10.47
C GLU A 64 -8.40 -6.25 -11.46
N LEU A 65 -7.65 -5.14 -11.39
CA LEU A 65 -7.74 -4.07 -12.40
C LEU A 65 -7.39 -4.59 -13.80
N GLN A 66 -6.33 -5.40 -13.92
CA GLN A 66 -5.93 -6.00 -15.19
C GLN A 66 -7.01 -6.93 -15.74
N LYS A 67 -7.58 -7.82 -14.92
CA LYS A 67 -8.68 -8.72 -15.34
C LYS A 67 -9.90 -7.97 -15.88
N ARG A 68 -10.17 -6.78 -15.31
CA ARG A 68 -11.29 -5.92 -15.70
C ARG A 68 -10.91 -4.89 -16.77
N ASN A 69 -9.70 -4.96 -17.34
CA ASN A 69 -9.18 -4.00 -18.32
C ASN A 69 -9.26 -2.53 -17.86
N ILE A 70 -9.10 -2.29 -16.55
CA ILE A 70 -9.05 -0.95 -15.98
C ILE A 70 -7.61 -0.47 -15.97
N LYS A 71 -7.37 0.74 -16.45
CA LYS A 71 -6.07 1.40 -16.36
C LYS A 71 -6.15 2.67 -15.52
N VAL A 72 -5.14 2.87 -14.68
CA VAL A 72 -5.01 4.05 -13.81
C VAL A 72 -3.67 4.70 -14.10
N HIS A 73 -3.68 5.98 -14.49
CA HIS A 73 -2.47 6.72 -14.81
C HIS A 73 -2.51 8.11 -14.19
N GLN A 74 -1.40 8.52 -13.57
CA GLN A 74 -1.20 9.92 -13.20
C GLN A 74 -0.94 10.73 -14.47
N VAL A 75 -1.68 11.82 -14.66
CA VAL A 75 -1.56 12.68 -15.84
C VAL A 75 -0.70 13.89 -15.53
N GLU A 76 -1.07 14.64 -14.51
CA GLU A 76 -0.38 15.84 -14.07
C GLU A 76 -0.44 15.95 -12.55
N ARG A 77 0.47 16.76 -12.00
CA ARG A 77 0.54 17.05 -10.58
C ARG A 77 1.03 18.47 -10.39
N ASP A 78 0.31 19.20 -9.57
CA ASP A 78 0.71 20.51 -9.06
C ASP A 78 0.87 20.45 -7.52
N GLU A 79 1.01 21.62 -6.89
CA GLU A 79 1.18 21.75 -5.45
C GLU A 79 -0.03 21.24 -4.67
N ALA A 80 -1.24 21.57 -5.13
CA ALA A 80 -2.50 21.30 -4.43
C ALA A 80 -3.19 20.01 -4.89
N PHE A 81 -3.08 19.64 -6.16
CA PHE A 81 -3.81 18.53 -6.78
C PHE A 81 -2.92 17.60 -7.59
N THR A 82 -3.41 16.36 -7.74
CA THR A 82 -2.89 15.38 -8.70
C THR A 82 -4.06 14.91 -9.57
N LEU A 83 -3.93 15.05 -10.89
CA LEU A 83 -4.91 14.56 -11.86
C LEU A 83 -4.60 13.10 -12.21
N TYR A 84 -5.60 12.24 -12.04
CA TYR A 84 -5.55 10.86 -12.50
C TYR A 84 -6.54 10.64 -13.64
N SER A 85 -6.11 9.87 -14.64
CA SER A 85 -6.95 9.33 -15.71
C SER A 85 -7.23 7.86 -15.46
N PHE A 86 -8.49 7.48 -15.62
CA PHE A 86 -9.01 6.13 -15.46
C PHE A 86 -9.66 5.69 -16.75
N ILE A 87 -9.18 4.58 -17.32
CA ILE A 87 -9.75 3.99 -18.52
C ILE A 87 -10.54 2.76 -18.10
N TYR A 88 -11.84 2.74 -18.36
CA TYR A 88 -12.74 1.63 -18.08
C TYR A 88 -13.67 1.38 -19.27
N ASN A 89 -13.64 0.17 -19.83
CA ASN A 89 -14.47 -0.23 -20.99
C ASN A 89 -14.44 0.75 -22.17
N GLY A 90 -13.26 1.34 -22.45
CA GLY A 90 -13.08 2.31 -23.54
C GLY A 90 -13.51 3.75 -23.22
N TYR A 91 -14.03 4.00 -22.02
CA TYR A 91 -14.29 5.33 -21.51
C TYR A 91 -13.13 5.83 -20.66
N GLU A 92 -12.74 7.08 -20.85
CA GLU A 92 -11.77 7.77 -20.02
C GLU A 92 -12.49 8.74 -19.08
N GLU A 93 -12.24 8.64 -17.78
CA GLU A 93 -12.63 9.63 -16.77
C GLU A 93 -11.37 10.22 -16.13
N LYS A 94 -11.37 11.53 -15.89
CA LYS A 94 -10.25 12.24 -15.26
C LYS A 94 -10.71 12.90 -13.98
N HIS A 95 -10.06 12.62 -12.85
CA HIS A 95 -10.38 13.23 -11.56
C HIS A 95 -9.18 13.88 -10.91
N ASN A 96 -9.42 15.07 -10.34
CA ASN A 96 -8.47 15.76 -9.50
C ASN A 96 -8.57 15.27 -8.05
N TYR A 97 -7.43 14.93 -7.47
CA TYR A 97 -7.32 14.55 -6.07
C TYR A 97 -6.53 15.60 -5.31
N PHE A 98 -7.11 16.10 -4.23
CA PHE A 98 -6.43 17.05 -3.35
C PHE A 98 -5.27 16.36 -2.62
N ASN A 99 -4.04 16.84 -2.82
CA ASN A 99 -2.81 16.22 -2.34
C ASN A 99 -2.81 16.01 -0.81
N PRO A 100 -3.28 16.95 0.04
CA PRO A 100 -3.43 16.71 1.47
C PRO A 100 -4.37 15.55 1.80
N ARG A 101 -5.46 15.36 1.05
CA ARG A 101 -6.38 14.23 1.26
C ARG A 101 -5.72 12.90 0.87
N ILE A 102 -4.96 12.86 -0.23
CA ILE A 102 -4.16 11.68 -0.59
C ILE A 102 -3.20 11.34 0.56
N ARG A 103 -2.46 12.33 1.07
CA ARG A 103 -1.52 12.13 2.17
C ARG A 103 -2.19 11.55 3.41
N ASN A 104 -3.32 12.14 3.83
CA ASN A 104 -4.08 11.63 4.97
C ASN A 104 -4.52 10.18 4.74
N LYS A 105 -5.00 9.86 3.55
CA LYS A 105 -5.46 8.50 3.22
C LYS A 105 -4.33 7.47 3.21
N VAL A 106 -3.17 7.86 2.69
CA VAL A 106 -1.97 7.02 2.74
C VAL A 106 -1.51 6.82 4.19
N SER A 107 -1.60 7.85 5.03
CA SER A 107 -1.29 7.73 6.47
C SER A 107 -2.23 6.75 7.18
N GLU A 108 -3.54 6.84 6.95
CA GLU A 108 -4.54 5.88 7.48
C GLU A 108 -4.23 4.45 7.02
N ILE A 109 -3.88 4.27 5.75
CA ILE A 109 -3.45 2.97 5.20
C ILE A 109 -2.22 2.48 5.94
N MET A 110 -1.17 3.30 6.06
CA MET A 110 0.05 2.90 6.75
C MET A 110 -0.24 2.47 8.19
N GLU A 111 -1.05 3.23 8.92
CA GLU A 111 -1.48 2.88 10.27
C GLU A 111 -2.15 1.51 10.33
N LEU A 112 -3.13 1.27 9.45
CA LEU A 112 -3.80 -0.02 9.34
C LEU A 112 -2.79 -1.17 9.17
N TYR A 113 -1.83 -1.03 8.27
CA TYR A 113 -0.85 -2.09 8.02
C TYR A 113 0.20 -2.22 9.11
N LEU A 114 0.54 -1.16 9.83
CA LEU A 114 1.46 -1.23 10.99
C LEU A 114 0.86 -2.03 12.15
N PHE A 115 -0.46 -2.01 12.31
CA PHE A 115 -1.17 -2.74 13.37
C PHE A 115 -1.79 -4.07 12.91
N LYS A 116 -1.66 -4.43 11.62
CA LYS A 116 -2.17 -5.69 11.05
C LYS A 116 -1.32 -6.93 11.41
N PRO A 117 0.02 -6.87 11.52
CA PRO A 117 0.83 -8.01 11.91
C PRO A 117 0.47 -8.51 13.31
N GLU A 118 0.17 -9.79 13.45
CA GLU A 118 0.06 -10.42 14.76
C GLU A 118 1.44 -10.44 15.44
N LYS A 119 1.45 -10.43 16.78
CA LYS A 119 2.70 -10.46 17.56
C LYS A 119 3.61 -11.57 17.03
N ILE A 120 4.82 -11.20 16.60
CA ILE A 120 5.87 -12.16 16.27
C ILE A 120 6.15 -12.94 17.56
N ASN A 121 5.62 -14.16 17.64
CA ASN A 121 5.94 -15.09 18.71
C ASN A 121 7.42 -15.44 18.60
N HIS A 122 8.26 -14.75 19.37
CA HIS A 122 9.70 -15.04 19.49
C HIS A 122 9.91 -16.31 20.32
N GLY A 123 9.38 -17.44 19.84
CA GLY A 123 9.34 -18.69 20.60
C GLY A 123 8.83 -19.88 19.80
N LYS A 124 9.51 -20.23 18.71
CA LYS A 124 9.55 -21.63 18.22
C LYS A 124 10.99 -22.00 17.85
N SER A 125 11.84 -22.14 18.87
CA SER A 125 13.03 -22.96 18.79
C SER A 125 12.64 -24.44 18.95
N THR A 126 12.83 -25.20 17.87
CA THR A 126 13.29 -26.60 17.87
C THR A 126 12.80 -27.55 18.97
N GLN A 127 11.77 -28.36 18.68
CA GLN A 127 11.77 -29.78 19.02
C GLN A 127 11.03 -30.54 17.92
N ASN A 128 11.79 -31.11 16.99
CA ASN A 128 11.38 -32.27 16.20
C ASN A 128 12.67 -33.02 15.83
N GLN A 129 13.20 -33.79 16.78
CA GLN A 129 13.96 -35.00 16.46
C GLN A 129 12.96 -36.16 16.53
N PRO A 130 12.73 -36.90 15.43
CA PRO A 130 12.25 -38.26 15.58
C PRO A 130 13.42 -39.12 16.06
N LYS A 131 13.24 -39.76 17.21
CA LYS A 131 13.95 -40.98 17.57
C LYS A 131 13.72 -42.01 16.48
N TYR A 132 14.77 -42.51 15.84
CA TYR A 132 15.01 -43.92 15.53
C TYR A 132 16.51 -44.12 15.35
#